data_AF-A0A819RHM6-F1
#
_entry.id   AF-A0A819RHM6-F1
#
_cell.length_a   1.000
_cell.length_b   1.000
_cell.length_c   1.000
_cell.angle_alpha   90.00
_cell.angle_beta   90.00
_cell.angle_gamma   90.00
#
_symmetry.space_group_name_H-M   'P 1'
#
loop_
_entity.id
_entity.type
_entity.pdbx_description
1 polymer ?
#
loop_
_entity_poly.entity_id
_entity_poly.type
_entity_poly.pdbx_seq_one_letter_code
_entity_poly.pdbx_strand_id
1 'polypeptide(L)'
;MTNVFNRCYIRIRAILETDSKIIFGEFTKALGPDTPSYPMVRKWAKRFREGREDLSDGSRSARPISVLIDGNIERVRHIIEDDLYSTYNDITVETGLSVVQ
;
A
#
# COMPACT_ATOMS: atom_id res chain seq x y z
N MET A 1 -11.41 3.43 -15.66
CA MET A 1 -12.31 2.87 -14.62
C MET A 1 -11.53 2.70 -13.31
N THR A 2 -12.07 3.05 -12.14
CA THR A 2 -11.30 3.01 -10.88
C THR A 2 -11.12 1.59 -10.35
N ASN A 3 -9.98 1.33 -9.71
CA ASN A 3 -9.62 0.01 -9.16
C ASN A 3 -10.68 -0.54 -8.18
N VAL A 4 -11.38 0.37 -7.48
CA VAL A 4 -12.47 0.04 -6.55
C VAL A 4 -13.69 -0.57 -7.28
N PHE A 5 -14.12 0.00 -8.42
CA PHE A 5 -15.25 -0.54 -9.19
C PHE A 5 -14.98 -1.97 -9.65
N ASN A 6 -13.78 -2.22 -10.19
CA ASN A 6 -13.38 -3.56 -10.62
C ASN A 6 -13.44 -4.55 -9.45
N ARG A 7 -12.99 -4.14 -8.25
CA ARG A 7 -13.03 -4.99 -7.05
C ARG A 7 -14.45 -5.23 -6.54
N CYS A 8 -15.34 -4.24 -6.58
CA CYS A 8 -16.76 -4.43 -6.26
C CYS A 8 -17.36 -5.53 -7.14
N TYR A 9 -17.14 -5.43 -8.45
CA TYR A 9 -17.65 -6.42 -9.39
C TYR A 9 -17.06 -7.82 -9.14
N ILE A 10 -15.73 -7.91 -8.96
CA ILE A 10 -15.07 -9.18 -8.63
C ILE A 10 -15.62 -9.76 -7.33
N ARG A 11 -15.87 -8.93 -6.30
CA ARG A 11 -16.41 -9.39 -5.01
C ARG A 11 -17.77 -10.05 -5.17
N ILE A 12 -18.71 -9.38 -5.85
CA ILE A 12 -20.05 -9.92 -6.07
C ILE A 12 -19.97 -11.24 -6.83
N ARG A 13 -19.23 -11.29 -7.94
CA ARG A 13 -19.10 -12.52 -8.76
C ARG A 13 -18.39 -13.65 -8.01
N ALA A 14 -17.38 -13.34 -7.21
CA ALA A 14 -16.62 -14.33 -6.45
C ALA A 14 -17.45 -14.94 -5.31
N ILE A 15 -18.30 -14.15 -4.64
CA ILE A 15 -19.25 -14.62 -3.62
C ILE A 15 -20.33 -15.52 -4.27
N LEU A 16 -20.75 -15.20 -5.50
CA LEU A 16 -21.62 -16.05 -6.32
C LEU A 16 -20.87 -17.25 -6.94
N GLU A 17 -19.73 -17.65 -6.37
CA GLU A 17 -18.92 -18.80 -6.77
C GLU A 17 -18.48 -18.82 -8.26
N THR A 18 -18.48 -17.67 -8.92
CA THR A 18 -18.07 -17.58 -10.32
C THR A 18 -16.56 -17.76 -10.46
N ASP A 19 -16.13 -18.54 -11.46
CA ASP A 19 -14.72 -18.74 -11.74
C ASP A 19 -14.03 -17.46 -12.26
N SER A 20 -12.77 -17.29 -11.89
CA SER A 20 -11.99 -16.09 -12.22
C SER A 20 -11.82 -15.90 -13.74
N LYS A 21 -11.84 -16.98 -14.53
CA LYS A 21 -11.78 -16.92 -15.99
C LYS A 21 -13.06 -16.32 -16.59
N ILE A 22 -14.22 -16.66 -16.03
CA ILE A 22 -15.51 -16.10 -16.48
C ILE A 22 -15.54 -14.61 -16.17
N ILE A 23 -15.19 -14.23 -14.94
CA ILE A 23 -15.14 -12.82 -14.51
C ILE A 23 -14.22 -12.01 -15.44
N PHE A 24 -13.05 -12.55 -15.80
CA PHE A 24 -12.13 -11.89 -16.72
C PHE A 24 -12.66 -11.81 -18.16
N GLY A 25 -13.36 -12.85 -18.64
CA GLY A 25 -14.03 -12.82 -19.94
C GLY A 25 -15.11 -11.74 -20.01
N GLU A 26 -15.87 -11.54 -18.93
CA GLU A 26 -16.87 -10.48 -18.81
C GLU A 26 -16.24 -9.10 -18.82
N PHE A 27 -15.15 -8.90 -18.08
CA PHE A 27 -14.38 -7.65 -18.16
C PHE A 27 -13.85 -7.40 -19.57
N THR A 28 -13.26 -8.41 -20.22
CA THR A 28 -12.74 -8.28 -21.59
C THR A 28 -13.84 -7.88 -22.56
N LYS A 29 -15.03 -8.48 -22.43
CA LYS A 29 -16.19 -8.17 -23.27
C LYS A 29 -16.75 -6.75 -23.02
N ALA A 30 -16.75 -6.28 -21.78
CA ALA A 30 -17.33 -5.00 -21.41
C ALA A 30 -16.35 -3.82 -21.59
N LEU A 31 -15.07 -4.02 -21.29
CA LEU A 31 -14.07 -2.94 -21.16
C LEU A 31 -12.99 -2.96 -22.24
N GLY A 32 -12.80 -4.08 -22.94
CA GLY A 32 -11.77 -4.21 -23.98
C GLY A 32 -10.39 -3.79 -23.47
N PRO A 33 -9.78 -2.69 -23.98
CA PRO A 33 -8.46 -2.21 -23.54
C PRO A 33 -8.37 -1.85 -22.05
N ASP A 34 -9.46 -1.42 -21.43
CA ASP A 34 -9.49 -0.98 -20.02
C ASP A 34 -9.63 -2.16 -19.03
N THR A 35 -9.50 -3.38 -19.53
CA THR A 35 -9.69 -4.61 -18.75
C THR A 35 -8.62 -4.76 -17.68
N PRO A 36 -8.99 -5.01 -16.40
CA PRO A 36 -8.02 -5.37 -15.38
C PRO A 36 -7.30 -6.67 -15.74
N SER A 37 -6.01 -6.76 -15.43
CA SER A 37 -5.24 -7.96 -15.75
C SER A 37 -5.80 -9.22 -15.10
N TYR A 38 -5.74 -10.35 -15.79
CA TYR A 38 -6.21 -11.63 -15.26
C TYR A 38 -5.60 -12.01 -13.89
N PRO A 39 -4.28 -11.82 -13.64
CA PRO A 39 -3.70 -12.06 -12.32
C PRO A 39 -4.34 -11.21 -11.21
N MET A 40 -4.71 -9.97 -11.49
CA MET A 40 -5.41 -9.10 -10.55
C MET A 40 -6.81 -9.64 -10.23
N VAL A 41 -7.57 -10.02 -11.27
CA VAL A 41 -8.91 -10.63 -11.11
C VAL A 41 -8.83 -11.89 -10.26
N ARG A 42 -7.91 -12.81 -10.58
CA ARG A 42 -7.70 -14.06 -9.83
C ARG A 42 -7.30 -13.79 -8.38
N LYS A 43 -6.39 -12.86 -8.13
CA LYS A 43 -5.91 -12.50 -6.78
C LYS A 43 -7.05 -11.98 -5.91
N TRP A 44 -7.87 -11.07 -6.43
CA TRP A 44 -9.00 -10.51 -5.68
C TRP A 44 -10.13 -11.51 -5.50
N ALA A 45 -10.47 -12.29 -6.54
CA ALA A 45 -11.48 -13.34 -6.43
C ALA A 45 -11.12 -14.36 -5.35
N LYS A 46 -9.84 -14.76 -5.26
CA LYS A 46 -9.34 -15.63 -4.18
C LYS A 46 -9.55 -14.98 -2.81
N ARG A 47 -9.10 -13.73 -2.62
CA ARG A 47 -9.23 -13.02 -1.34
C ARG A 47 -10.68 -12.88 -0.87
N PHE A 48 -11.60 -12.61 -1.79
CA PHE A 48 -13.02 -12.49 -1.43
C PHE A 48 -13.64 -13.84 -1.05
N ARG A 49 -13.26 -14.93 -1.73
CA ARG A 49 -13.66 -16.28 -1.30
C ARG A 49 -13.08 -16.67 0.07
N GLU A 50 -11.91 -16.14 0.41
CA GLU A 50 -11.27 -16.30 1.73
C GLU A 50 -11.88 -15.40 2.82
N GLY A 51 -12.96 -14.66 2.53
CA GLY A 51 -13.69 -13.86 3.53
C GLY A 51 -13.24 -12.42 3.69
N ARG A 52 -12.41 -11.89 2.78
CA ARG A 52 -12.05 -10.46 2.79
C ARG A 52 -13.27 -9.58 2.47
N GLU A 53 -13.49 -8.51 3.23
CA GLU A 53 -14.62 -7.58 3.01
C GLU A 53 -14.20 -6.24 2.39
N ASP A 54 -12.95 -5.82 2.59
CA ASP A 54 -12.46 -4.53 2.14
C ASP A 54 -12.10 -4.52 0.64
N LEU A 55 -12.40 -3.39 0.02
CA LEU A 55 -12.16 -3.14 -1.41
C LEU A 55 -10.88 -2.32 -1.64
N SER A 56 -10.33 -1.68 -0.62
CA SER A 56 -9.12 -0.88 -0.70
C SER A 56 -7.89 -1.78 -0.79
N ASP A 57 -6.77 -1.23 -1.28
CA ASP A 57 -5.49 -1.87 -0.97
C ASP A 57 -5.33 -1.86 0.55
N GLY A 58 -4.77 -2.93 1.11
CA GLY A 58 -4.34 -2.88 2.51
C GLY A 58 -3.37 -1.70 2.68
N SER A 59 -3.29 -1.16 3.90
CA SER A 59 -2.35 -0.11 4.24
C SER A 59 -0.99 -0.43 3.61
N ARG A 60 -0.57 0.39 2.66
CA ARG A 60 0.76 0.26 2.07
C ARG A 60 1.69 0.57 3.23
N SER A 61 2.37 -0.45 3.74
CA SER A 61 3.54 -0.23 4.58
C SER A 61 4.49 0.56 3.69
N ALA A 62 4.51 1.88 3.86
CA ALA A 62 5.63 2.66 3.40
C ALA A 62 6.85 2.00 4.05
N ARG A 63 7.95 1.88 3.29
CA ARG A 63 9.22 1.47 3.90
C ARG A 63 9.37 2.30 5.17
N PRO A 64 9.58 1.68 6.35
CA PRO A 64 9.89 2.46 7.55
C PRO A 64 11.03 3.37 7.12
N ILE A 65 10.78 4.68 7.09
CA ILE A 65 11.86 5.62 6.90
C ILE A 65 12.70 5.35 8.15
N SER A 66 13.87 4.73 8.00
CA SER A 66 14.69 4.31 9.13
C SER A 66 14.95 5.46 10.10
N VAL A 67 14.85 6.71 9.60
CA VAL A 67 14.88 7.96 10.35
C VAL A 67 13.76 8.12 11.39
N LEU A 68 12.55 7.59 11.15
CA LEU A 68 11.37 7.81 12.01
C LEU A 68 11.14 6.71 13.06
N ILE A 69 12.16 5.92 13.38
CA ILE A 69 12.09 4.96 14.49
C ILE A 69 12.21 5.74 15.81
N ASP A 70 11.44 5.37 16.83
CA ASP A 70 11.39 6.07 18.13
C ASP A 70 12.80 6.32 18.72
N GLY A 71 13.72 5.36 18.59
CA GLY A 71 15.10 5.52 19.05
C GLY A 71 15.88 6.62 18.32
N ASN A 72 15.59 6.86 17.04
CA ASN A 72 16.19 7.94 16.26
C ASN A 72 15.56 9.30 16.61
N ILE A 73 14.26 9.33 16.90
CA ILE A 73 13.57 10.52 17.41
C ILE A 73 14.15 10.93 18.77
N GLU A 74 14.39 9.96 19.66
CA GLU A 74 14.99 10.21 20.97
C GLU A 74 16.43 10.73 20.86
N ARG A 75 17.22 10.14 19.95
CA ARG A 75 18.60 10.59 19.71
C ARG A 75 18.67 12.03 19.22
N VAL A 76 17.77 12.43 18.31
CA VAL A 76 17.67 13.82 17.86
C VAL A 76 17.22 14.74 19.01
N ARG A 77 16.29 14.29 19.85
CA ARG A 77 15.83 15.06 21.02
C ARG A 77 16.97 15.35 21.99
N HIS A 78 17.77 14.34 22.33
CA HIS A 78 18.93 14.53 23.20
C HIS A 78 19.93 15.55 22.67
N ILE A 79 20.23 15.53 21.36
CA ILE A 79 21.16 16.51 20.76
C ILE A 79 20.62 17.94 20.90
N ILE A 80 19.32 18.14 20.71
CA ILE A 80 18.68 19.46 20.86
C ILE A 80 18.62 19.90 22.33
N GLU A 81 18.39 18.96 23.26
CA GLU A 81 18.40 19.24 24.70
C GLU A 81 19.81 19.60 25.21
N ASP A 82 20.85 18.96 24.67
CA ASP A 82 22.25 19.23 25.00
C ASP A 82 22.75 20.54 24.38
N ASP A 83 22.34 20.86 23.15
CA ASP A 83 22.61 22.14 22.50
C ASP A 83 21.41 22.62 21.65
N LEU A 84 20.73 23.64 22.17
CA LEU A 84 19.59 24.30 21.52
C LEU A 84 19.95 25.04 20.22
N TYR A 85 21.24 25.33 19.99
CA TYR A 85 21.72 25.96 18.76
C TYR A 85 22.19 24.95 17.71
N SER A 86 22.07 23.64 17.98
CA SER A 86 22.40 22.59 17.02
C SER A 86 21.72 22.83 15.68
N THR A 87 22.51 22.90 14.62
CA THR A 87 21.99 23.07 13.27
C THR A 87 21.60 21.72 12.67
N TYR A 88 20.84 21.75 11.57
CA TYR A 88 20.49 20.54 10.82
C TYR A 88 21.73 19.73 10.41
N ASN A 89 22.82 20.40 10.02
CA ASN A 89 24.06 19.72 9.63
C ASN A 89 24.70 19.01 10.84
N ASP A 90 24.70 19.64 12.01
CA ASP A 90 25.27 19.05 13.23
C ASP A 90 24.50 17.79 13.64
N ILE A 91 23.16 17.87 13.62
CA ILE A 91 22.29 16.73 13.93
C ILE A 91 22.47 15.60 12.92
N THR A 92 22.57 15.90 11.62
CA THR A 92 22.74 14.85 10.59
C THR A 92 24.11 14.17 10.65
N VAL A 93 25.16 14.92 10.96
CA VAL A 93 26.52 14.37 11.17
C VAL A 93 26.54 13.46 12.40
N GLU A 94 25.93 13.89 13.51
CA GLU A 94 25.96 13.17 14.78
C GLU A 94 25.06 11.92 14.78
N THR A 95 23.92 11.98 14.09
CA THR A 95 22.96 10.87 14.05
C THR A 95 23.14 9.94 12.85
N GLY A 96 23.81 10.40 11.79
CA GLY A 96 23.87 9.71 10.50
C GLY A 96 22.51 9.63 9.79
N LEU A 97 21.51 10.39 10.26
CA LEU A 97 20.16 10.41 9.72
C LEU A 97 20.04 11.54 8.69
N SER A 98 19.85 11.16 7.43
CA SER A 98 19.44 12.10 6.38
C SER A 98 17.97 11.87 6.04
N VAL A 99 17.18 12.94 6.07
CA VAL A 99 15.77 12.93 5.62
C VAL A 99 15.67 13.03 4.09
N VAL A 100 16.78 13.37 3.41
CA VAL A 100 16.80 13.51 1.95
C VAL A 100 17.12 12.15 1.30
N GLN A 101 16.12 11.53 0.69
CA GLN A 101 16.25 10.48 -0.32
C GLN A 101 15.85 11.01 -1.69
#